data_AF-M3IME5-F1
#
_entry.id   AF-M3IME5-F1
#
_cell.length_a   1.000
_cell.length_b   1.000
_cell.length_c   1.000
_cell.angle_alpha   90.00
_cell.angle_beta   90.00
_cell.angle_gamma   90.00
#
_symmetry.space_group_name_H-M   'P 1'
#
loop_
_entity.id
_entity.type
_entity.pdbx_description
1 polymer ?
#
loop_
_entity_poly.entity_id
_entity_poly.type
_entity_poly.pdbx_seq_one_letter_code
_entity_poly.pdbx_strand_id
1 'polypeptide(L)'
;AAMDVSDGLGADLAKLCVQSRCGAKFTKRLSKHELNSGEEYEILFTFSPKNRAKILSLAHKTRTKITIFAKITKGKFKSNARNHHF
;
A
#
# COMPACT_ATOMS: atom_id res chain seq x y z
N ALA A 1 10.73 1.60 0.91
CA ALA A 1 10.41 0.22 0.48
C ALA A 1 9.40 0.27 -0.65
N ALA A 2 9.49 -0.64 -1.62
CA ALA A 2 8.57 -0.79 -2.74
C ALA A 2 8.43 -2.28 -3.08
N MET A 3 7.27 -2.68 -3.61
CA MET A 3 6.92 -4.05 -4.00
C MET A 3 5.85 -4.01 -5.08
N ASP A 4 5.84 -4.99 -5.97
CA ASP A 4 4.72 -5.25 -6.88
C ASP A 4 3.50 -5.77 -6.11
N VAL A 5 2.31 -5.47 -6.62
CA VAL A 5 1.05 -6.03 -6.10
C VAL A 5 0.75 -7.29 -6.91
N SER A 6 0.77 -8.46 -6.28
CA SER A 6 0.52 -9.75 -6.91
C SER A 6 -0.69 -10.47 -6.30
N ASP A 7 -0.76 -10.50 -4.97
CA ASP A 7 -1.73 -11.31 -4.22
C ASP A 7 -2.90 -10.46 -3.68
N GLY A 8 -2.92 -9.19 -4.07
CA GLY A 8 -3.83 -8.17 -3.59
C GLY A 8 -3.16 -7.22 -2.59
N LEU A 9 -3.54 -5.95 -2.69
CA LEU A 9 -2.96 -4.85 -1.91
C LEU A 9 -2.93 -5.08 -0.40
N GLY A 10 -3.95 -5.75 0.15
CA GLY A 10 -4.04 -6.04 1.58
C GLY A 10 -2.98 -7.05 2.06
N ALA A 11 -2.77 -8.13 1.30
CA ALA A 11 -1.79 -9.16 1.60
C ALA A 11 -0.36 -8.61 1.44
N ASP A 12 -0.11 -7.89 0.36
CA ASP A 12 1.20 -7.32 0.06
C ASP A 12 1.60 -6.20 1.02
N LEU A 13 0.65 -5.37 1.46
CA LEU A 13 0.91 -4.41 2.53
C LEU A 13 1.27 -5.11 3.84
N ALA A 14 0.62 -6.23 4.16
CA ALA A 14 0.92 -7.00 5.37
C ALA A 14 2.35 -7.56 5.32
N LYS A 15 2.76 -8.16 4.20
CA LYS A 15 4.13 -8.65 3.97
C LYS A 15 5.15 -7.51 4.13
N LEU A 16 4.91 -6.37 3.47
CA LEU A 16 5.78 -5.19 3.55
C LEU A 16 5.95 -4.71 5.00
N CYS A 17 4.85 -4.65 5.74
CA CYS A 17 4.84 -4.24 7.15
C CYS A 17 5.62 -5.22 8.04
N VAL A 18 5.43 -6.53 7.85
CA VAL A 18 6.15 -7.58 8.61
C VAL A 18 7.65 -7.50 8.35
N GLN A 19 8.06 -7.44 7.08
CA GLN A 19 9.48 -7.33 6.70
C GLN A 19 10.11 -6.03 7.20
N SER A 20 9.37 -4.92 7.12
CA SER A 20 9.84 -3.61 7.57
C SER A 20 9.68 -3.36 9.08
N ARG A 21 9.15 -4.34 9.83
CA ARG A 21 8.84 -4.24 11.28
C ARG A 21 8.04 -2.97 11.62
N CYS A 22 7.06 -2.65 10.79
CA CYS A 22 6.20 -1.48 10.93
C CYS A 22 4.71 -1.83 10.85
N GLY A 23 3.87 -0.87 11.22
CA GLY A 23 2.43 -0.92 11.03
C GLY A 23 1.99 0.00 9.90
N ALA A 24 0.72 -0.11 9.51
CA ALA A 24 0.08 0.81 8.59
C ALA A 24 -1.32 1.15 9.12
N LYS A 25 -1.66 2.45 9.10
CA LYS A 25 -2.99 2.97 9.41
C LYS A 25 -3.64 3.46 8.13
N PHE A 26 -4.72 2.81 7.72
CA PHE A 26 -5.52 3.26 6.58
C PHE A 26 -6.11 4.64 6.83
N THR A 27 -5.92 5.54 5.88
CA THR A 27 -6.50 6.89 5.86
C THR A 27 -7.66 6.99 4.87
N LYS A 28 -7.78 6.02 3.97
CA LYS A 28 -8.86 5.91 3.00
C LYS A 28 -9.51 4.54 3.13
N ARG A 29 -10.84 4.50 3.00
CA ARG A 29 -11.57 3.24 2.87
C ARG A 29 -11.41 2.75 1.44
N LEU A 30 -10.74 1.62 1.27
CA LEU A 30 -10.59 0.95 -0.01
C LEU A 30 -11.74 -0.06 -0.18
N SER A 31 -12.17 -0.25 -1.41
CA SER A 31 -13.14 -1.29 -1.78
C SER A 31 -12.53 -2.68 -1.64
N LYS A 32 -13.37 -3.73 -1.59
CA LYS A 32 -12.87 -5.12 -1.60
C LYS A 32 -12.08 -5.43 -2.87
N HIS A 33 -12.47 -4.85 -4.00
CA HIS A 33 -11.72 -4.97 -5.25
C HIS A 33 -10.33 -4.34 -5.13
N GLU A 34 -10.20 -3.10 -4.63
CA GLU A 34 -8.89 -2.48 -4.43
C GLU A 34 -8.00 -3.23 -3.42
N LEU A 35 -8.58 -3.97 -2.49
CA LEU A 35 -7.82 -4.74 -1.48
C LEU A 35 -7.38 -6.12 -1.97
N ASN A 36 -8.17 -6.74 -2.86
CA ASN A 36 -8.01 -8.15 -3.26
C ASN A 36 -7.73 -8.34 -4.75
N SER A 37 -7.84 -7.30 -5.59
CA SER A 37 -7.49 -7.36 -7.00
C SER A 37 -5.97 -7.34 -7.13
N GLY A 38 -5.41 -8.37 -7.76
CA GLY A 38 -3.97 -8.50 -8.09
C GLY A 38 -3.69 -8.54 -9.59
N GLU A 39 -4.71 -8.31 -10.42
CA GLU A 39 -4.62 -8.52 -11.88
C GLU A 39 -4.12 -7.28 -12.66
N GLU A 40 -4.05 -6.14 -11.98
CA GLU A 40 -3.50 -4.90 -12.53
C GLU A 40 -2.14 -4.70 -11.85
N TYR A 41 -1.03 -4.99 -12.54
CA TYR A 41 0.36 -4.91 -12.07
C TYR A 41 0.75 -3.51 -11.53
N GLU A 42 0.20 -3.14 -10.38
CA GLU A 42 0.45 -1.88 -9.70
C GLU A 42 1.67 -2.00 -8.77
N ILE A 43 2.28 -0.86 -8.45
CA ILE A 43 3.42 -0.79 -7.53
C ILE A 43 2.96 -0.22 -6.19
N LEU A 44 3.16 -0.99 -5.12
CA LEU A 44 3.02 -0.52 -3.75
C LEU A 44 4.35 0.01 -3.24
N PHE A 45 4.39 1.28 -2.82
CA PHE A 45 5.61 1.85 -2.23
C PHE A 45 5.34 2.82 -1.09
N THR A 46 6.39 3.03 -0.29
CA THR A 46 6.40 3.94 0.86
C THR A 46 7.35 5.11 0.61
N PHE A 47 6.99 6.28 1.12
CA PHE A 47 7.81 7.48 1.01
C PHE A 47 7.69 8.35 2.25
N SER A 48 8.73 9.16 2.51
CA SER A 48 8.70 10.15 3.58
C SER A 48 7.67 11.25 3.29
N PRO A 49 6.87 11.73 4.26
CA PRO A 49 5.90 12.82 4.07
C PRO A 49 6.51 14.08 3.42
N LYS A 50 7.81 14.34 3.65
CA LYS A 50 8.56 15.45 3.04
C LYS A 50 8.59 15.38 1.50
N ASN A 51 8.53 14.17 0.93
CA ASN A 51 8.57 13.94 -0.52
C ASN A 51 7.18 13.99 -1.19
N ARG A 52 6.10 14.20 -0.43
CA ARG A 52 4.73 14.12 -0.94
C ARG A 52 4.49 15.05 -2.13
N ALA A 53 4.89 16.31 -2.02
CA ALA A 53 4.69 17.30 -3.09
C ALA A 53 5.44 16.90 -4.38
N LYS A 54 6.69 16.43 -4.23
CA LYS A 54 7.51 15.98 -5.37
C LYS A 54 6.90 14.76 -6.07
N ILE A 55 6.44 13.78 -5.30
CA ILE A 55 5.82 12.56 -5.85
C ILE A 55 4.53 12.90 -6.60
N LEU A 56 3.65 13.72 -6.02
CA LEU A 56 2.41 14.12 -6.69
C LEU A 56 2.67 14.95 -7.96
N SER A 57 3.69 15.82 -7.94
CA SER A 57 4.10 16.58 -9.11
C SER A 57 4.60 15.66 -10.23
N LEU A 58 5.45 14.67 -9.90
CA LEU A 58 5.93 13.67 -10.87
C LEU A 58 4.78 12.85 -11.44
N ALA A 59 3.89 12.35 -10.58
CA ALA A 59 2.71 11.59 -10.98
C ALA A 59 1.83 12.35 -11.99
N HIS A 60 1.62 13.65 -11.75
CA HIS A 60 0.88 14.50 -12.67
C HIS A 60 1.61 14.65 -14.02
N LYS A 61 2.93 14.86 -14.00
CA LYS A 61 3.74 14.98 -15.23
C LYS A 61 3.74 13.70 -16.06
N THR A 62 3.82 12.54 -15.41
CA THR A 62 3.84 11.24 -16.07
C THR A 62 2.45 10.66 -16.33
N ARG A 63 1.39 11.39 -15.94
CA ARG A 63 -0.01 10.94 -15.99
C ARG A 63 -0.22 9.60 -15.27
N THR A 64 0.56 9.36 -14.23
CA THR A 64 0.47 8.15 -13.41
C THR A 64 -0.50 8.40 -12.26
N LYS A 65 -1.56 7.59 -12.17
CA LYS A 65 -2.50 7.65 -11.05
C LYS A 65 -1.80 7.13 -9.79
N ILE A 66 -1.72 7.97 -8.76
CA ILE A 66 -1.21 7.57 -7.44
C ILE A 66 -2.30 7.72 -6.40
N THR A 67 -2.57 6.65 -5.67
CA THR A 67 -3.53 6.63 -4.56
C THR A 67 -2.78 6.51 -3.23
N ILE A 68 -2.78 7.56 -2.42
CA ILE A 68 -2.24 7.51 -1.06
C ILE A 68 -3.37 7.03 -0.13
N PHE A 69 -3.26 5.82 0.41
CA PHE A 69 -4.33 5.19 1.17
C PHE A 69 -4.00 4.86 2.63
N ALA A 70 -2.72 4.92 3.03
CA ALA A 70 -2.28 4.60 4.39
C ALA A 70 -1.07 5.41 4.84
N LYS A 71 -0.85 5.47 6.16
CA LYS A 71 0.35 6.00 6.81
C LYS A 71 1.06 4.89 7.58
N ILE A 72 2.38 4.79 7.41
CA ILE A 72 3.20 3.85 8.17
C ILE A 72 3.30 4.32 9.63
N THR A 73 3.17 3.39 10.57
CA THR A 73 3.23 3.62 12.02
C THR A 73 4.33 2.78 12.66
N LYS A 74 4.81 3.21 13.83
CA LYS A 74 5.67 2.37 14.68
C LYS A 74 4.81 1.30 15.34
N GLY A 75 5.17 0.02 15.20
CA GLY A 75 4.43 -1.10 15.77
C GLY A 75 4.20 -2.23 14.76
N LYS A 76 3.30 -3.16 15.09
CA LYS A 76 2.90 -4.27 14.20
C LYS A 76 1.65 -3.90 13.40
N PHE A 77 1.61 -4.22 12.11
CA PHE A 77 0.39 -4.14 11.33
C PHE A 77 -0.65 -5.14 11.85
N LYS A 78 -1.84 -4.65 12.22
CA LYS A 78 -2.98 -5.49 12.55
C LYS A 78 -3.88 -5.57 11.32
N SER A 79 -3.65 -6.58 10.49
CA SER A 79 -4.63 -6.95 9.46
C SER A 79 -5.74 -7.74 10.14
N ASN A 80 -6.99 -7.25 10.05
CA ASN A 80 -8.17 -8.05 10.42
C ASN A 80 -8.60 -8.98 9.26
N ALA A 81 -7.82 -9.06 8.18
CA ALA A 81 -8.09 -10.00 7.11
C ALA A 81 -7.77 -11.41 7.63
N ARG A 82 -8.83 -12.21 7.85
CA ARG A 82 -8.70 -13.65 7.99
C ARG A 82 -7.97 -14.16 6.75
N ASN A 83 -6.79 -14.76 6.92
CA ASN A 83 -6.10 -15.49 5.88
C ASN A 83 -7.07 -16.57 5.34
N HIS A 84 -7.67 -16.33 4.17
CA HIS A 84 -8.33 -17.36 3.39
C HIS A 84 -7.27 -17.95 2.46
N HIS A 85 -6.37 -18.76 3.02
CA HIS A 85 -5.68 -19.79 2.27
C HIS A 85 -6.54 -21.04 2.37
N PHE A 86 -7.21 -21.41 1.28
CA PHE A 86 -7.59 -22.78 0.98
C PHE A 86 -6.79 -23.21 -0.25
#